data_AF-A0A643BWA2-F1
#
_entry.id   AF-A0A643BWA2-F1
#
_cell.length_a   1.000
_cell.length_b   1.000
_cell.length_c   1.000
_cell.angle_alpha   90.00
_cell.angle_beta   90.00
_cell.angle_gamma   90.00
#
_symmetry.space_group_name_H-M   'P 1'
#
loop_
_entity.id
_entity.type
_entity.pdbx_description
1 polymer ?
#
loop_
_entity_poly.entity_id
_entity_poly.type
_entity_poly.pdbx_seq_one_letter_code
_entity_poly.pdbx_strand_id
1 'polypeptide(L)'
;MVKSADGVIVSEVKDVDDFFEHERTFLLEHKRVKDASPKSDRMTRFHKNAADDYNRIGTSLYALGTQDSTDICKFFLKLQNCLIKQEKYSIEARMSADEDFKLSDL
;
A
#
# COMPACT_ATOMS: atom_id res chain seq x y z
N MET A 1 42.63 5.19 -40.96
CA MET A 1 42.62 6.37 -40.07
C MET A 1 42.68 5.84 -38.64
N VAL A 2 43.90 5.75 -38.08
CA VAL A 2 44.12 5.23 -36.73
C VAL A 2 43.63 6.30 -35.76
N LYS A 3 42.63 5.98 -34.93
CA LYS A 3 42.20 6.88 -33.85
C LYS A 3 43.40 7.07 -32.91
N SER A 4 43.78 8.34 -32.66
CA SER A 4 44.90 8.67 -31.78
C SER A 4 44.67 8.06 -30.39
N ALA A 5 45.69 7.46 -29.80
CA ALA A 5 45.60 6.83 -28.48
C ALA A 5 45.04 7.77 -27.41
N ASP A 6 45.36 9.06 -27.48
CA ASP A 6 44.81 10.09 -26.60
C ASP A 6 43.29 10.28 -26.76
N GLY A 7 42.77 10.11 -27.98
CA GLY A 7 41.34 10.17 -28.25
C GLY A 7 40.59 8.93 -27.75
N VAL A 8 41.24 7.77 -27.72
CA VAL A 8 40.70 6.52 -27.17
C VAL A 8 40.64 6.60 -25.64
N ILE A 9 41.70 7.09 -25.00
CA ILE A 9 41.76 7.25 -23.54
C ILE A 9 40.75 8.33 -23.08
N VAL A 10 40.64 9.46 -23.80
CA VAL A 10 39.66 10.51 -23.47
C VAL A 10 38.22 10.05 -23.70
N SER A 11 37.94 9.24 -24.73
CA SER A 11 36.60 8.66 -24.90
C SER A 11 36.25 7.66 -23.80
N GLU A 12 37.21 6.82 -23.40
CA GLU A 12 36.99 5.81 -22.37
C GLU A 12 36.77 6.45 -20.98
N VAL A 13 37.52 7.52 -20.66
CA VAL A 13 37.31 8.32 -19.44
C VAL A 13 35.95 9.03 -19.44
N LYS A 14 35.51 9.56 -20.59
CA LYS A 14 34.21 10.23 -20.71
C LYS A 14 33.03 9.26 -20.62
N ASP A 15 33.14 8.09 -21.25
CA ASP A 15 32.09 7.05 -21.18
C ASP A 15 31.93 6.51 -19.75
N VAL A 16 33.04 6.44 -18.99
CA VAL A 16 33.04 6.07 -17.58
C VAL A 16 32.37 7.15 -16.72
N ASP A 17 32.68 8.43 -16.95
CA ASP A 17 32.04 9.55 -16.24
C ASP A 17 30.53 9.63 -16.53
N ASP A 18 30.13 9.47 -17.80
CA ASP A 18 28.72 9.48 -18.22
C ASP A 18 27.95 8.29 -17.60
N PHE A 19 28.59 7.12 -17.48
CA PHE A 19 28.02 5.96 -16.78
C PHE A 19 27.79 6.24 -15.29
N PHE A 20 28.79 6.80 -14.59
CA PHE A 20 28.66 7.08 -13.16
C PHE A 20 27.65 8.20 -12.85
N GLU A 21 27.57 9.24 -13.68
CA GLU A 21 26.56 10.29 -13.53
C GLU A 21 25.15 9.78 -13.86
N HIS A 22 25.01 8.86 -14.82
CA HIS A 22 23.75 8.17 -15.07
C HIS A 22 23.33 7.31 -13.88
N GLU A 23 24.23 6.48 -13.33
CA GLU A 23 23.92 5.64 -12.17
C GLU A 23 23.64 6.47 -10.91
N ARG A 24 24.39 7.55 -10.70
CA ARG A 24 24.13 8.50 -9.61
C ARG A 24 22.74 9.12 -9.74
N THR A 25 22.35 9.51 -10.95
CA THR A 25 21.00 10.04 -11.21
C THR A 25 19.94 8.96 -11.00
N PHE A 26 20.17 7.73 -11.48
CA PHE A 26 19.29 6.58 -11.27
C PHE A 26 19.06 6.30 -9.78
N LEU A 27 20.13 6.30 -8.98
CA LEU A 27 20.06 6.13 -7.52
C LEU A 27 19.38 7.31 -6.82
N LEU A 28 19.56 8.54 -7.29
CA LEU A 28 18.89 9.73 -6.75
C LEU A 28 17.41 9.79 -7.09
N GLU A 29 17.01 9.28 -8.26
CA GLU A 29 15.62 9.13 -8.69
C GLU A 29 14.94 7.90 -8.07
N HIS A 30 15.70 7.01 -7.42
CA HIS A 30 15.23 5.88 -6.61
C HIS A 30 14.53 6.31 -5.30
N LYS A 31 13.88 7.48 -5.28
CA LYS A 31 12.99 7.94 -4.20
C LYS A 31 11.70 7.13 -4.13
N ARG A 32 11.35 6.41 -5.21
CA ARG A 32 10.15 5.56 -5.30
C ARG A 32 10.09 4.51 -4.19
N VAL A 33 11.19 3.80 -3.96
CA VAL A 33 11.29 2.79 -2.88
C VAL A 33 11.26 3.43 -1.49
N LYS A 34 11.88 4.61 -1.34
CA LYS A 34 11.85 5.36 -0.08
C LYS A 34 10.44 5.81 0.31
N ASP A 35 9.61 6.17 -0.67
CA ASP A 35 8.25 6.67 -0.44
C ASP A 35 7.20 5.54 -0.39
N ALA A 36 7.49 4.38 -0.99
CA ALA A 36 6.63 3.20 -0.96
C ALA A 36 6.47 2.62 0.46
N SER A 37 7.57 2.49 1.21
CA SER A 37 7.56 1.96 2.58
C SER A 37 6.64 2.74 3.54
N PRO A 38 6.75 4.08 3.70
CA PRO A 38 5.85 4.84 4.56
C PRO A 38 4.41 4.92 4.02
N LYS A 39 4.19 4.66 2.72
CA LYS A 39 2.85 4.57 2.14
C LYS A 39 2.16 3.26 2.53
N SER A 40 2.87 2.14 2.48
CA SER A 40 2.37 0.84 2.94
C SER A 40 2.11 0.83 4.45
N ASP A 41 3.01 1.41 5.25
CA ASP A 41 2.81 1.57 6.70
C ASP A 41 1.54 2.38 7.03
N ARG A 42 1.27 3.43 6.25
CA ARG A 42 0.04 4.20 6.39
C ARG A 42 -1.17 3.34 6.04
N MET A 43 -1.11 2.59 4.96
CA MET A 43 -2.21 1.74 4.50
C MET A 43 -2.55 0.66 5.53
N THR A 44 -1.54 -0.01 6.09
CA THR A 44 -1.72 -0.98 7.18
C THR A 44 -2.44 -0.37 8.39
N ARG A 45 -2.07 0.86 8.79
CA ARG A 45 -2.77 1.57 9.87
C ARG A 45 -4.21 1.92 9.52
N PHE A 46 -4.48 2.34 8.28
CA PHE A 46 -5.83 2.64 7.83
C PHE A 46 -6.72 1.40 7.85
N HIS A 47 -6.24 0.25 7.36
CA HIS A 47 -7.00 -1.02 7.41
C HIS A 47 -7.32 -1.43 8.85
N LYS A 48 -6.34 -1.30 9.77
CA LYS A 48 -6.59 -1.57 11.19
C LYS A 48 -7.69 -0.66 11.77
N ASN A 49 -7.61 0.64 11.53
CA ASN A 49 -8.61 1.58 12.03
C ASN A 49 -10.00 1.30 11.44
N ALA A 50 -10.08 0.97 10.15
CA ALA A 50 -11.34 0.63 9.49
C ALA A 50 -11.97 -0.64 10.07
N ALA A 51 -11.15 -1.66 10.37
CA ALA A 51 -11.60 -2.87 11.06
C ALA A 51 -12.17 -2.55 12.45
N ASP A 52 -11.45 -1.72 13.24
CA ASP A 52 -11.91 -1.29 14.56
C ASP A 52 -13.25 -0.52 14.49
N ASP A 53 -13.42 0.34 13.48
CA ASP A 53 -14.67 1.07 13.24
C ASP A 53 -15.83 0.14 12.86
N TYR A 54 -15.60 -0.84 11.98
CA TYR A 54 -16.60 -1.85 11.63
C TYR A 54 -17.04 -2.66 12.85
N ASN A 55 -16.10 -3.07 13.71
CA ASN A 55 -16.42 -3.78 14.94
C ASN A 55 -17.24 -2.91 15.90
N ARG A 56 -16.86 -1.64 16.07
CA ARG A 56 -17.58 -0.70 16.95
C ARG A 56 -19.01 -0.46 16.47
N ILE A 57 -19.20 -0.20 15.18
CA ILE A 57 -20.53 0.01 14.59
C ILE A 57 -21.33 -1.28 14.66
N GLY A 58 -20.71 -2.43 14.34
CA GLY A 58 -21.33 -3.75 14.43
C GLY A 58 -21.85 -4.04 15.85
N THR A 59 -21.04 -3.78 16.87
CA THR A 59 -21.43 -3.97 18.28
C THR A 59 -22.64 -3.11 18.66
N SER A 60 -22.66 -1.84 18.24
CA SER A 60 -23.81 -0.94 18.48
C SER A 60 -25.08 -1.43 17.76
N LEU A 61 -24.94 -1.89 16.51
CA LEU A 61 -26.06 -2.44 15.74
C LEU A 61 -26.58 -3.75 16.33
N TYR A 62 -25.70 -4.58 16.89
CA TYR A 62 -26.09 -5.79 17.60
C TYR A 62 -26.95 -5.44 18.82
N ALA A 63 -26.46 -4.52 19.66
CA ALA A 63 -27.17 -4.10 20.86
C ALA A 63 -28.58 -3.60 20.52
N LEU A 64 -28.71 -2.74 19.49
CA LEU A 64 -30.01 -2.27 18.99
C LEU A 64 -30.87 -3.40 18.41
N GLY A 65 -30.27 -4.28 17.62
CA GLY A 65 -30.95 -5.41 16.96
C GLY A 65 -31.44 -6.49 17.92
N THR A 66 -30.93 -6.54 19.15
CA THR A 66 -31.35 -7.49 20.20
C THR A 66 -32.39 -6.94 21.16
N GLN A 67 -32.80 -5.66 21.02
CA GLN A 67 -33.78 -5.06 21.93
C GLN A 67 -35.16 -5.71 21.78
N ASP A 68 -35.66 -5.80 20.54
CA ASP A 68 -37.01 -6.30 20.24
C ASP A 68 -37.02 -7.17 18.97
N SER A 69 -38.15 -7.85 18.68
CA SER A 69 -38.29 -8.72 17.50
C SER A 69 -38.85 -8.01 16.25
N THR A 70 -38.73 -6.69 16.18
CA THR A 70 -39.23 -5.89 15.06
C THR A 70 -38.40 -6.14 13.79
N ASP A 71 -38.99 -5.86 12.62
CA ASP A 71 -38.28 -6.05 11.35
C ASP A 71 -37.05 -5.13 11.22
N ILE A 72 -37.09 -3.95 11.84
CA ILE A 72 -35.93 -3.06 11.89
C ILE A 72 -34.80 -3.63 12.76
N CYS A 73 -35.12 -4.30 13.87
CA CYS A 73 -34.12 -4.99 14.69
C CYS A 73 -33.46 -6.14 13.92
N LYS A 74 -34.24 -6.94 13.18
CA LYS A 74 -33.70 -7.96 12.27
C LYS A 74 -32.81 -7.35 11.18
N PHE A 75 -33.16 -6.18 10.66
CA PHE A 75 -32.34 -5.46 9.71
C PHE A 75 -31.00 -5.02 10.32
N PHE A 76 -30.98 -4.49 11.55
CA PHE A 76 -29.74 -4.14 12.25
C PHE A 76 -28.83 -5.35 12.45
N LEU A 77 -29.38 -6.51 12.83
CA LEU A 77 -28.61 -7.75 12.94
C LEU A 77 -28.03 -8.18 11.58
N LYS A 78 -28.78 -8.03 10.49
CA LYS A 78 -28.29 -8.33 9.14
C LYS A 78 -27.16 -7.37 8.71
N LEU A 79 -27.31 -6.09 9.03
CA LEU A 79 -26.31 -5.07 8.73
C LEU A 79 -25.02 -5.28 9.53
N GLN A 80 -25.13 -5.54 10.84
CA GLN A 80 -24.01 -5.95 11.69
C GLN A 80 -23.25 -7.12 11.06
N ASN A 81 -23.95 -8.20 10.70
CA ASN A 81 -23.31 -9.38 10.11
C ASN A 81 -22.55 -9.07 8.81
N CYS A 82 -23.00 -8.07 8.04
CA CYS A 82 -22.28 -7.60 6.86
C CYS A 82 -20.97 -6.88 7.26
N LEU A 83 -21.01 -6.00 8.25
CA LEU A 83 -19.84 -5.27 8.74
C LEU A 83 -18.77 -6.19 9.33
N ILE A 84 -19.16 -7.18 10.14
CA ILE A 84 -18.22 -8.17 10.69
C ILE A 84 -17.55 -9.00 9.59
N LYS A 85 -18.28 -9.31 8.50
CA LYS A 85 -17.68 -9.98 7.33
C LYS A 85 -16.66 -9.08 6.63
N GLN A 86 -16.92 -7.78 6.52
CA GLN A 86 -15.98 -6.81 5.93
C GLN A 86 -14.74 -6.63 6.80
N GLU A 87 -14.92 -6.48 8.12
CA GLU A 87 -13.84 -6.44 9.10
C GLU A 87 -12.92 -7.66 8.95
N LYS A 88 -13.50 -8.86 8.94
CA LYS A 88 -12.76 -10.10 8.79
C LYS A 88 -11.99 -10.16 7.46
N TYR A 89 -12.60 -9.72 6.37
CA TYR A 89 -11.95 -9.69 5.05
C TYR A 89 -10.75 -8.71 4.99
N SER A 90 -10.84 -7.60 5.73
CA SER A 90 -9.74 -6.63 5.88
C SER A 90 -8.62 -7.17 6.78
N ILE A 91 -8.95 -7.77 7.94
CA ILE A 91 -7.97 -8.31 8.91
C ILE A 91 -7.22 -9.54 8.37
N GLU A 92 -7.85 -10.39 7.56
CA GLU A 92 -7.20 -11.54 6.91
C GLU A 92 -6.13 -11.14 5.88
N ALA A 93 -5.77 -9.85 5.81
CA ALA A 93 -4.74 -9.26 4.97
C ALA A 93 -4.98 -9.45 3.47
N ARG A 94 -6.18 -9.88 3.04
CA ARG A 94 -6.51 -10.05 1.62
C ARG A 94 -6.61 -8.70 0.92
N MET A 95 -7.27 -7.73 1.54
CA MET A 95 -7.36 -6.37 1.01
C MET A 95 -6.03 -5.62 1.12
N SER A 96 -5.35 -5.73 2.27
CA SER A 96 -4.06 -5.05 2.46
C SER A 96 -3.02 -5.61 1.50
N ALA A 97 -2.90 -6.94 1.35
CA ALA A 97 -1.92 -7.54 0.44
C ALA A 97 -2.16 -7.14 -1.02
N ASP A 98 -3.40 -7.13 -1.51
CA ASP A 98 -3.70 -6.75 -2.89
C ASP A 98 -3.39 -5.27 -3.19
N GLU A 99 -3.59 -4.37 -2.21
CA GLU A 99 -3.33 -2.93 -2.36
C GLU A 99 -1.87 -2.58 -2.11
N ASP A 100 -1.25 -3.14 -1.06
CA ASP A 100 0.16 -2.94 -0.73
C ASP A 100 1.06 -3.50 -1.83
N PHE A 101 0.70 -4.64 -2.45
CA PHE A 101 1.43 -5.19 -3.60
C PHE A 101 1.42 -4.21 -4.78
N LYS A 102 0.27 -3.62 -5.12
CA LYS A 102 0.17 -2.60 -6.19
C LYS A 102 0.94 -1.32 -5.88
N LEU A 103 1.10 -0.99 -4.61
CA LEU A 103 1.84 0.20 -4.18
C LEU A 103 3.36 -0.02 -4.14
N SER A 104 3.81 -1.26 -3.96
CA SER A 104 5.21 -1.65 -4.03
C SER A 104 5.73 -1.80 -5.48
N ASP A 105 4.84 -1.97 -6.46
CA ASP A 105 5.17 -2.20 -7.87
C ASP A 105 5.32 -0.90 -8.72
N LEU A 106 5.13 0.30 -8.15
CA LEU A 106 5.16 1.62 -8.84
C LEU A 106 6.45 2.43 -8.60
#